data_AF-A0ABD5JM64-F1
#
_entry.id   AF-A0ABD5JM64-F1
#
_cell.length_a   1.000
_cell.length_b   1.000
_cell.length_c   1.000
_cell.angle_alpha   90.00
_cell.angle_beta   90.00
_cell.angle_gamma   90.00
#
_symmetry.space_group_name_H-M   'P 1'
#
loop_
_entity.id
_entity.type
_entity.pdbx_description
1 polymer ?
#
loop_
_entity_poly.entity_id
_entity_poly.type
_entity_poly.pdbx_seq_one_letter_code
_entity_poly.pdbx_strand_id
1 'polypeptide(L)'
;MMMAAYPELVRTEHLDEAHGPRITLPAESTEPVYTAVSFDRITESGVAGDTRAASPEKGERMLSGCASALADIIVRDPWAK
;
A
#
# COMPACT_ATOMS: atom_id res chain seq x y z
N MET A 1 -3.36 0.67 -6.59
CA MET A 1 -3.56 -0.67 -7.18
C MET A 1 -5.03 -1.00 -7.32
N MET A 2 -5.85 -0.90 -6.27
CA MET A 2 -7.28 -1.25 -6.36
C MET A 2 -8.05 -0.50 -7.46
N MET A 3 -7.80 0.80 -7.64
CA MET A 3 -8.39 1.57 -8.75
C MET A 3 -8.03 1.07 -10.16
N ALA A 4 -6.96 0.28 -10.32
CA ALA A 4 -6.61 -0.34 -11.59
C ALA A 4 -7.19 -1.76 -11.69
N ALA A 5 -7.10 -2.55 -10.61
CA ALA A 5 -7.50 -3.95 -10.62
C ALA A 5 -9.02 -4.16 -10.54
N TYR A 6 -9.70 -3.40 -9.69
CA TYR A 6 -11.13 -3.53 -9.38
C TYR A 6 -11.73 -2.13 -9.07
N PRO A 7 -11.76 -1.23 -10.06
CA PRO A 7 -12.23 0.15 -9.87
C PRO A 7 -13.65 0.23 -9.30
N GLU A 8 -14.52 -0.72 -9.64
CA GLU A 8 -15.92 -0.81 -9.18
C GLU A 8 -16.05 -1.08 -7.68
N LEU A 9 -15.01 -1.59 -7.03
CA LEU A 9 -14.96 -1.82 -5.59
C LEU A 9 -14.43 -0.60 -4.81
N VAL A 10 -14.06 0.47 -5.51
CA VAL A 10 -13.58 1.72 -4.91
C VAL A 10 -14.71 2.74 -4.92
N ARG A 11 -15.15 3.14 -3.71
CA ARG A 11 -16.09 4.24 -3.52
C ARG A 11 -15.38 5.58 -3.71
N THR A 12 -15.29 6.02 -4.96
CA THR A 12 -14.54 7.23 -5.34
C THR A 12 -15.12 8.50 -4.74
N GLU A 13 -16.40 8.51 -4.43
CA GLU A 13 -17.12 9.59 -3.77
C GLU A 13 -16.62 9.90 -2.34
N HIS A 14 -15.92 8.94 -1.70
CA HIS A 14 -15.36 9.10 -0.35
C HIS A 14 -13.85 9.33 -0.34
N LEU A 15 -13.21 9.58 -1.50
CA LEU A 15 -11.75 9.73 -1.56
C LEU A 15 -11.24 10.93 -0.78
N ASP A 16 -12.02 12.02 -0.72
CA ASP A 16 -11.64 13.21 0.04
C ASP A 16 -11.53 12.92 1.55
N GLU A 17 -12.26 11.92 2.05
CA GLU A 17 -12.22 11.43 3.43
C GLU A 17 -11.09 10.40 3.66
N ALA A 18 -10.50 9.86 2.60
CA ALA A 18 -9.53 8.76 2.65
C ALA A 18 -8.10 9.26 2.95
N HIS A 19 -7.95 9.95 4.08
CA HIS A 19 -6.68 10.40 4.61
C HIS A 19 -6.62 10.19 6.12
N GLY A 20 -5.40 10.10 6.65
CA GLY A 20 -5.16 9.96 8.08
C GLY A 20 -3.72 10.32 8.44
N PRO A 21 -3.28 10.00 9.67
CA PRO A 21 -1.96 10.39 10.12
C PRO A 21 -0.87 9.71 9.30
N ARG A 22 0.27 10.41 9.18
CA ARG A 22 1.49 9.80 8.69
C ARG A 22 1.96 8.77 9.71
N ILE A 23 2.18 7.54 9.27
CA ILE A 23 2.76 6.47 10.09
C ILE A 23 4.25 6.33 9.77
N THR A 24 5.02 5.89 10.75
CA THR A 24 6.41 5.45 10.55
C THR A 24 6.39 4.00 10.12
N LEU A 25 6.98 3.70 8.97
CA LEU A 25 7.10 2.31 8.51
C LEU A 25 8.17 1.57 9.34
N PRO A 26 8.09 0.24 9.47
CA PRO A 26 9.12 -0.53 10.19
C PRO A 26 10.54 -0.32 9.66
N ALA A 27 10.70 -0.05 8.37
CA ALA A 27 12.01 0.25 7.78
C ALA A 27 12.57 1.64 8.17
N GLU A 28 11.72 2.54 8.68
CA GLU A 28 12.06 3.92 9.01
C GLU A 28 12.26 4.13 10.52
N SER A 29 11.79 3.21 11.36
CA SER A 29 11.80 3.37 12.81
C SER A 29 13.14 2.97 13.41
N THR A 30 13.62 3.79 14.35
CA THR A 30 14.83 3.55 15.15
C THR A 30 14.53 2.90 16.50
N GLU A 31 13.27 2.58 16.78
CA GLU A 31 12.86 1.96 18.05
C GLU A 31 13.46 0.55 18.19
N PRO A 32 13.97 0.17 19.37
CA PRO A 32 14.62 -1.12 19.58
C PRO A 32 13.63 -2.30 19.62
N VAL A 33 12.34 -2.03 19.81
CA VAL A 33 11.28 -3.04 19.92
C VAL A 33 10.04 -2.57 19.15
N TYR A 34 9.49 -3.45 18.32
CA TYR A 34 8.21 -3.24 17.64
C TYR A 34 7.10 -3.94 18.42
N THR A 35 6.01 -3.21 18.67
CA THR A 35 4.81 -3.76 19.29
C THR A 35 3.64 -3.68 18.33
N ALA A 36 2.82 -4.73 18.29
CA ALA A 36 1.57 -4.67 17.58
C ALA A 36 0.62 -3.74 18.34
N VAL A 37 0.08 -2.75 17.64
CA VAL A 37 -0.92 -1.82 18.18
C VAL A 37 -2.19 -1.93 17.34
N SER A 38 -3.34 -1.75 17.98
CA SER A 38 -4.61 -1.76 17.28
C SER A 38 -4.71 -0.53 16.37
N PHE A 39 -5.29 -0.71 15.18
CA PHE A 39 -5.26 0.31 14.13
C PHE A 39 -6.20 1.50 14.43
N ASP A 40 -7.24 1.27 15.23
CA ASP A 40 -8.15 2.29 15.78
C ASP A 40 -7.45 3.27 16.74
N ARG A 41 -6.33 2.86 17.35
CA ARG A 41 -5.47 3.76 18.13
C ARG A 41 -4.59 4.64 17.25
N ILE A 42 -4.44 4.30 15.97
CA ILE A 42 -3.60 5.03 15.01
C ILE A 42 -4.45 5.99 14.20
N THR A 43 -5.60 5.56 13.68
CA THR A 43 -6.40 6.34 12.73
C THR A 43 -7.90 6.17 12.96
N GLU A 44 -8.62 7.28 12.95
CA GLU A 44 -10.08 7.32 13.06
C GLU A 44 -10.75 6.95 11.72
N SER A 45 -10.17 7.38 10.59
CA SER A 45 -10.70 7.11 9.24
C SER A 45 -10.45 5.69 8.75
N GLY A 46 -9.63 4.91 9.47
CA GLY A 46 -9.14 3.62 8.98
C GLY A 46 -8.11 3.76 7.86
N VAL A 47 -7.54 4.96 7.65
CA VAL A 47 -6.49 5.22 6.66
C VAL A 47 -5.22 5.69 7.36
N ALA A 48 -4.08 5.10 6.98
CA ALA A 48 -2.76 5.59 7.35
C ALA A 48 -2.09 6.22 6.11
N GLY A 49 -1.76 7.51 6.18
CA GLY A 49 -1.28 8.31 5.05
C GLY A 49 -2.40 9.02 4.27
N ASP A 50 -2.08 9.48 3.05
CA ASP A 50 -2.99 10.25 2.20
C ASP A 50 -3.19 9.55 0.84
N THR A 51 -4.43 9.18 0.54
CA THR A 51 -4.78 8.45 -0.68
C THR A 51 -5.43 9.30 -1.76
N ARG A 52 -5.66 10.60 -1.51
CA ARG A 52 -6.38 11.50 -2.45
C ARG A 52 -5.68 11.65 -3.79
N ALA A 53 -4.36 11.47 -3.82
CA ALA A 53 -3.58 11.48 -5.05
C ALA A 53 -3.59 10.13 -5.81
N ALA A 54 -4.37 9.13 -5.37
CA ALA A 54 -4.47 7.84 -6.05
C ALA A 54 -5.10 7.99 -7.44
N SER A 55 -4.64 7.16 -8.39
CA SER A 55 -5.22 7.09 -9.71
C SER A 55 -5.09 5.68 -10.29
N PRO A 56 -5.94 5.30 -11.26
CA PRO A 56 -5.81 4.03 -11.98
C PRO A 56 -4.44 3.88 -12.64
N GLU A 57 -3.93 4.92 -13.29
CA GLU A 57 -2.65 4.89 -14.02
C GLU A 57 -1.46 4.67 -13.07
N LYS A 58 -1.51 5.25 -11.87
CA LYS A 58 -0.52 4.96 -10.82
C LYS A 58 -0.61 3.50 -10.38
N GLY A 59 -1.82 2.98 -10.25
CA GLY A 59 -2.06 1.57 -9.92
C GLY A 59 -1.49 0.62 -10.97
N GLU A 60 -1.75 0.88 -12.25
CA GLU A 60 -1.30 0.06 -13.37
C GLU A 60 0.24 -0.01 -13.45
N ARG A 61 0.90 1.15 -13.37
CA ARG A 61 2.37 1.21 -13.37
C ARG A 61 2.98 0.41 -12.22
N MET A 62 2.37 0.50 -11.03
CA MET A 62 2.86 -0.23 -9.86
C MET A 62 2.67 -1.75 -10.03
N LEU A 63 1.50 -2.18 -10.47
CA LEU A 63 1.20 -3.60 -10.71
C LEU A 63 2.11 -4.19 -11.79
N SER A 64 2.29 -3.50 -12.91
CA SER A 64 3.18 -3.93 -14.00
C SER A 64 4.62 -4.07 -13.54
N GLY A 65 5.14 -3.10 -12.78
CA GLY A 65 6.49 -3.15 -12.21
C GLY A 65 6.68 -4.32 -11.24
N CYS A 66 5.74 -4.52 -10.30
CA CYS A 66 5.77 -5.64 -9.36
C CYS A 66 5.66 -6.99 -10.09
N ALA A 67 4.75 -7.13 -11.05
CA ALA A 67 4.58 -8.36 -11.82
C ALA A 67 5.85 -8.74 -12.58
N SER A 68 6.50 -7.75 -13.22
CA SER A 68 7.76 -7.95 -13.94
C SER A 68 8.88 -8.39 -13.00
N ALA A 69 9.05 -7.70 -11.87
CA ALA A 69 10.08 -8.04 -10.88
C ALA A 69 9.87 -9.43 -10.28
N LEU A 70 8.62 -9.82 -10.00
CA LEU A 70 8.30 -11.17 -9.51
C LEU A 70 8.57 -12.23 -10.58
N ALA A 71 8.18 -11.97 -11.84
CA ALA A 71 8.44 -12.89 -12.95
C ALA A 71 9.95 -13.11 -13.15
N ASP A 72 10.76 -12.05 -13.05
CA ASP A 72 12.22 -12.15 -13.16
C ASP A 72 12.84 -13.05 -12.08
N ILE A 73 12.31 -13.02 -10.86
CA ILE A 73 12.75 -13.90 -9.77
C ILE A 73 12.34 -15.35 -10.05
N ILE A 74 11.10 -15.56 -10.48
CA ILE A 74 10.54 -16.90 -10.76
C ILE A 74 11.29 -17.60 -11.90
N VAL A 75 11.63 -16.88 -12.97
CA VAL A 75 12.33 -17.45 -14.15
C VAL A 75 13.78 -17.84 -13.85
N ARG A 76 14.43 -17.18 -12.86
CA ARG A 76 15.81 -17.49 -12.47
C ARG A 76 15.87 -18.78 -11.64
N ASP A 77 15.73 -18.64 -10.32
CA ASP A 77 15.51 -19.70 -9.35
C ASP A 77 15.04 -18.98 -8.08
N PRO A 78 13.73 -18.95 -7.79
CA PRO A 78 13.21 -18.21 -6.64
C PRO A 78 13.68 -18.78 -5.29
N TRP A 79 14.33 -19.94 -5.29
CA TRP A 79 14.81 -20.65 -4.10
C TRP A 79 16.34 -20.71 -4.01
N ALA A 80 17.06 -20.15 -4.99
CA ALA A 80 18.50 -20.04 -4.92
C ALA A 80 18.90 -19.15 -3.74
N LYS A 81 19.68 -19.72 -2.81
CA LYS A 81 20.22 -19.02 -1.64
C LYS A 81 21.30 -18.02 -2.01
#